data_AF-A0A9E4H2Z8-F1
#
_entry.id   AF-A0A9E4H2Z8-F1
#
_cell.length_a   1.000
_cell.length_b   1.000
_cell.length_c   1.000
_cell.angle_alpha   90.00
_cell.angle_beta   90.00
_cell.angle_gamma   90.00
#
_symmetry.space_group_name_H-M   'P 1'
#
loop_
_entity.id
_entity.type
_entity.pdbx_description
1 polymer ?
#
loop_
_entity_poly.entity_id
_entity_poly.type
_entity_poly.pdbx_seq_one_letter_code
_entity_poly.pdbx_strand_id
1 'polypeptide(L)' 'MNVIFSKDKTYPQALAEVCNRAAHQHAKLENRVKRILKNVERDGDAAVARYVKKFDGLALSPKKFR' A
#
# COMPACT_ATOMS: atom_id res chain seq x y z
N MET A 1 22.90 6.60 6.30
CA MET A 1 22.74 5.17 6.62
C MET A 1 22.90 5.03 8.13
N ASN A 2 21.92 4.44 8.82
CA ASN A 2 22.02 4.26 10.27
C ASN A 2 22.64 2.88 10.56
N VAL A 3 23.64 2.82 11.43
CA VAL A 3 24.37 1.59 11.78
C VAL A 3 24.20 1.37 13.29
N ILE A 4 23.73 0.18 13.67
CA ILE A 4 23.51 -0.22 15.07
C ILE A 4 24.32 -1.47 15.32
N PHE A 5 25.10 -1.49 16.38
CA PHE A 5 25.95 -2.62 16.73
C PHE A 5 25.23 -3.58 17.67
N SER A 6 25.53 -4.88 17.58
CA SER A 6 24.93 -5.90 18.45
C SER A 6 25.19 -5.70 19.95
N LYS A 7 26.20 -4.89 20.31
CA LYS A 7 26.55 -4.52 21.69
C LYS A 7 25.73 -3.34 22.22
N ASP A 8 25.03 -2.62 21.34
CA ASP A 8 24.23 -1.47 21.75
C ASP A 8 23.01 -1.93 22.54
N LYS A 9 22.70 -1.24 23.64
CA LYS A 9 21.55 -1.57 24.49
C LYS A 9 20.22 -1.55 23.72
N THR A 10 20.13 -0.74 22.67
CA THR A 10 18.95 -0.59 21.80
C THR A 10 18.87 -1.64 20.69
N TYR A 11 19.91 -2.46 20.49
CA TYR A 11 19.96 -3.44 19.40
C TYR A 11 18.78 -4.41 19.39
N PRO A 12 18.36 -5.03 20.52
CA PRO A 12 17.24 -5.97 20.51
C PRO A 12 15.93 -5.33 20.02
N GLN A 13 15.69 -4.08 20.43
CA GLN A 13 14.51 -3.32 19.99
C GLN A 13 14.58 -2.98 18.50
N ALA A 14 15.72 -2.46 18.03
CA ALA A 14 15.89 -2.12 16.62
C ALA A 14 15.78 -3.36 15.72
N LEU A 15 16.33 -4.50 16.15
CA LEU A 15 16.19 -5.77 15.43
C LEU A 15 14.72 -6.20 15.37
N ALA A 16 13.99 -6.14 16.49
CA ALA A 16 12.57 -6.47 16.54
C ALA A 16 11.74 -5.56 15.62
N GLU A 17 12.02 -4.25 15.58
CA GLU A 17 11.35 -3.30 14.69
C GLU A 17 11.62 -3.60 13.20
N VAL A 18 12.84 -3.99 12.85
CA VAL A 18 13.19 -4.39 11.47
C VAL A 18 12.48 -5.69 11.09
N CYS A 19 12.54 -6.71 11.95
CA CYS A 19 11.89 -8.00 11.72
C CYS A 19 10.37 -7.87 11.60
N ASN A 20 9.74 -6.97 12.38
CA ASN A 20 8.29 -6.76 12.39
C ASN A 20 7.84 -5.59 11.51
N ARG A 21 8.73 -5.01 10.70
CA ARG A 21 8.45 -3.80 9.90
C ARG A 21 7.23 -3.96 8.99
N ALA A 22 7.07 -5.15 8.41
CA ALA A 22 5.91 -5.49 7.60
C ALA A 22 4.62 -5.29 8.41
N ALA A 23 4.45 -6.04 9.52
CA ALA A 23 3.25 -6.02 10.35
C ALA A 23 2.80 -4.61 10.78
N HIS A 24 3.73 -3.73 11.10
CA HIS A 24 3.43 -2.36 11.56
C HIS A 24 2.93 -1.40 10.47
N GLN A 25 3.22 -1.65 9.19
CA GLN A 25 2.86 -0.72 8.10
C GLN A 25 1.53 -1.07 7.40
N HIS A 26 0.92 -2.22 7.71
CA HIS A 26 -0.13 -2.76 6.86
C HIS A 26 -1.55 -2.24 7.14
N ALA A 27 -1.93 -1.87 8.37
CA ALA A 27 -3.34 -1.55 8.67
C ALA A 27 -3.91 -0.40 7.82
N LYS A 28 -3.15 0.68 7.62
CA LYS A 28 -3.59 1.82 6.78
C LYS A 28 -3.60 1.46 5.29
N LEU A 29 -2.62 0.66 4.85
CA LEU A 29 -2.53 0.18 3.48
C LEU A 29 -3.70 -0.77 3.17
N GLU A 30 -3.93 -1.76 4.02
CA GLU A 30 -5.05 -2.70 3.92
C GLU A 30 -6.39 -1.98 3.87
N ASN A 31 -6.62 -1.00 4.75
CA ASN A 31 -7.86 -0.22 4.72
C ASN A 31 -8.04 0.56 3.40
N ARG A 32 -6.94 1.05 2.81
CA ARG A 32 -6.98 1.68 1.47
C ARG A 32 -7.28 0.65 0.38
N VAL A 33 -6.62 -0.50 0.40
CA VAL A 33 -6.84 -1.57 -0.59
C VAL A 33 -8.27 -2.12 -0.51
N LYS A 34 -8.79 -2.41 0.68
CA LYS A 34 -10.18 -2.83 0.90
C LYS A 34 -11.18 -1.83 0.32
N ARG A 35 -10.91 -0.52 0.43
CA ARG A 35 -11.76 0.52 -0.16
C ARG A 35 -11.69 0.53 -1.69
N ILE A 36 -10.51 0.31 -2.28
CA ILE A 36 -10.36 0.18 -3.73
C ILE A 36 -11.17 -1.01 -4.24
N LEU A 37 -11.02 -2.18 -3.61
CA LEU A 37 -11.74 -3.39 -3.98
C LEU A 37 -13.26 -3.19 -3.91
N LYS A 38 -13.80 -2.63 -2.82
CA LYS A 38 -15.23 -2.32 -2.71
C LYS A 38 -15.74 -1.34 -3.78
N ASN A 39 -14.91 -0.38 -4.17
CA ASN A 39 -15.28 0.56 -5.22
C ASN A 39 -15.27 -0.09 -6.61
N VAL A 40 -14.33 -1.00 -6.87
CA VAL A 40 -14.28 -1.77 -8.13
C VAL A 40 -15.43 -2.77 -8.19
N GLU A 41 -15.74 -3.46 -7.09
CA GLU A 41 -16.90 -4.35 -6.98
C GLU A 41 -18.21 -3.63 -7.31
N ARG A 42 -18.40 -2.42 -6.77
CA ARG A 42 -19.63 -1.64 -6.98
C ARG A 42 -19.70 -0.94 -8.35
N ASP A 43 -18.60 -0.36 -8.81
CA ASP A 43 -18.61 0.57 -9.96
C ASP A 43 -17.86 0.03 -11.21
N GLY A 44 -17.27 -1.16 -11.13
CA GLY A 44 -16.57 -1.83 -12.23
C GLY A 44 -15.49 -0.98 -12.91
N ASP A 45 -15.51 -0.97 -14.25
CA ASP A 45 -14.54 -0.27 -15.11
C ASP A 45 -14.46 1.23 -14.83
N ALA A 46 -15.56 1.86 -14.40
CA ALA A 46 -15.55 3.26 -14.02
C ALA A 46 -14.66 3.51 -12.79
N ALA A 47 -14.64 2.61 -11.80
CA ALA A 47 -13.69 2.71 -10.69
C ALA A 47 -12.26 2.49 -11.14
N VAL A 48 -12.01 1.52 -12.00
CA VAL A 48 -10.67 1.23 -12.53
C VAL A 48 -10.11 2.46 -13.26
N ALA A 49 -10.86 3.07 -14.18
CA ALA A 49 -10.43 4.28 -14.89
C ALA A 49 -10.12 5.46 -13.95
N ARG A 50 -10.91 5.64 -12.88
CA ARG A 50 -10.61 6.66 -11.85
C ARG A 50 -9.30 6.38 -11.12
N TYR A 51 -9.01 5.13 -10.80
CA TYR A 51 -7.79 4.75 -10.10
C TYR A 51 -6.56 4.82 -10.98
N VAL A 52 -6.65 4.45 -12.26
CA VAL A 52 -5.57 4.63 -13.23
C VAL A 52 -5.20 6.12 -13.36
N LYS A 53 -6.20 7.00 -13.49
CA LYS A 53 -5.93 8.45 -13.51
C LYS A 53 -5.23 8.93 -12.24
N LYS A 54 -5.62 8.39 -11.08
CA LYS A 54 -5.10 8.82 -9.79
C LYS A 54 -3.67 8.34 -9.50
N PHE A 55 -3.37 7.09 -9.82
CA PHE A 55 -2.11 6.45 -9.43
C PHE A 55 -1.10 6.42 -10.57
N ASP A 56 -1.56 6.34 -11.82
CA ASP A 56 -0.71 6.23 -13.01
C ASP A 56 -0.71 7.52 -13.84
N GLY A 57 -1.57 8.49 -13.52
CA GLY A 57 -1.66 9.78 -14.22
C GLY A 57 -2.32 9.70 -15.61
N LEU A 58 -2.85 8.55 -16.00
CA LEU A 58 -3.42 8.31 -17.33
C LEU A 58 -4.95 8.40 -17.33
N ALA A 59 -5.53 9.13 -18.28
CA ALA A 59 -6.98 9.18 -18.45
C ALA A 59 -7.44 8.10 -19.42
N LEU A 60 -8.15 7.09 -18.90
CA LEU A 60 -8.76 6.03 -19.71
C LEU A 60 -10.27 6.22 -19.81
N SER A 61 -10.83 5.81 -20.95
CA SER A 61 -12.28 5.70 -21.13
C SER A 61 -12.72 4.27 -20.79
N PRO A 62 -13.58 4.07 -19.76
CA PRO A 62 -14.05 2.73 -19.37
C PRO A 62 -14.61 1.90 -20.53
N LYS A 63 -15.27 2.55 -21.49
CA LYS A 63 -15.85 1.89 -22.69
C LYS A 63 -14.83 1.18 -23.58
N LYS A 64 -13.52 1.43 -23.39
CA LYS A 64 -12.42 0.86 -24.20
C LYS A 64 -11.72 -0.32 -23.52
N PHE A 65 -12.21 -0.82 -22.38
CA PHE A 65 -11.61 -1.96 -21.68
C PHE A 65 -12.00 -3.32 -22.28
N ARG A 66 -12.74 -3.33 -23.39
CA ARG A 66 -13.19 -4.52 -24.10
C ARG A 66 -12.72 -4.49 -25.54
#